data_AF-A0A922X8W8-F1
#
_entry.id   AF-A0A922X8W8-F1
#
_cell.length_a   1.000
_cell.length_b   1.000
_cell.length_c   1.000
_cell.angle_alpha   90.00
_cell.angle_beta   90.00
_cell.angle_gamma   90.00
#
_symmetry.space_group_name_H-M   'P 1'
#
loop_
_entity.id
_entity.type
_entity.pdbx_description
1 polymer ?
#
loop_
_entity_poly.entity_id
_entity_poly.type
_entity_poly.pdbx_seq_one_letter_code
_entity_poly.pdbx_strand_id
1 'polypeptide(L)'
;MGCGGRSPVSQLRDGTPAEAAARVMKFYDANSDGKVAADELAASPGLLDGLSRIDSNKDGAIDLEEMTARFGKHDEQSNIIAFQLNVAANGAPLDGAVVTFTPDPATAGEGKQSYSGTSAAGGVGLKGSELSMPGLPAGYYTVQISQPAQSIDFKRGVEIGDDVPSPNRITIDVSAKKPSGSSGR
;
A
#
# COMPACT_ATOMS: atom_id res chain seq x y z
N MET A 1 -30.60 14.19 -1.96
CA MET A 1 -29.85 12.98 -2.40
C MET A 1 -28.68 13.42 -3.28
N GLY A 2 -27.51 13.66 -2.68
CA GLY A 2 -26.28 13.92 -3.42
C GLY A 2 -25.46 12.65 -3.45
N CYS A 3 -25.62 11.83 -4.47
CA CYS A 3 -24.84 10.61 -4.67
C CYS A 3 -24.45 10.58 -6.14
N GLY A 4 -23.18 10.35 -6.46
CA GLY A 4 -22.80 9.94 -7.82
C GLY A 4 -21.60 10.59 -8.47
N GLY A 5 -20.80 11.40 -7.76
CA GLY A 5 -19.42 11.62 -8.20
C GLY A 5 -18.57 10.41 -7.79
N ARG A 6 -18.71 9.24 -8.43
CA ARG A 6 -17.80 8.13 -8.17
C ARG A 6 -16.39 8.59 -8.55
N SER A 7 -15.54 8.82 -7.56
CA SER A 7 -14.12 9.01 -7.79
C SER A 7 -13.60 7.85 -8.65
N PRO A 8 -12.65 8.07 -9.56
CA PRO A 8 -12.08 6.98 -10.36
C PRO A 8 -11.43 5.89 -9.49
N VAL A 9 -11.13 6.20 -8.22
CA VAL A 9 -10.73 5.24 -7.17
C VAL A 9 -11.87 4.32 -6.75
N SER A 10 -13.10 4.82 -6.61
CA SER A 10 -14.29 4.04 -6.27
C SER A 10 -14.73 3.10 -7.41
N GLN A 11 -14.21 3.29 -8.63
CA GLN A 11 -14.40 2.36 -9.75
C GLN A 11 -13.46 1.16 -9.67
N LEU A 12 -12.34 1.29 -8.95
CA LEU A 12 -11.35 0.22 -8.77
C LEU A 12 -11.63 -0.63 -7.53
N ARG A 13 -12.56 -0.21 -6.67
CA ARG A 13 -12.96 -0.93 -5.47
C ARG A 13 -14.33 -1.56 -5.66
N ASP A 14 -14.38 -2.88 -5.49
CA ASP A 14 -15.62 -3.64 -5.57
C ASP A 14 -16.14 -3.99 -4.18
N GLY A 15 -17.34 -3.53 -3.86
CA GLY A 15 -18.09 -3.94 -2.67
C GLY A 15 -18.00 -2.98 -1.49
N THR A 16 -18.69 -3.33 -0.42
CA THR A 16 -18.69 -2.57 0.86
C THR A 16 -17.38 -2.78 1.63
N PRO A 17 -17.02 -1.89 2.57
CA PRO A 17 -15.84 -2.09 3.42
C PRO A 17 -15.88 -3.42 4.20
N ALA A 18 -17.08 -3.91 4.55
CA ALA A 18 -17.26 -5.21 5.18
C ALA A 18 -16.95 -6.37 4.22
N GLU A 19 -17.31 -6.26 2.93
CA GLU A 19 -16.95 -7.26 1.92
C GLU A 19 -15.45 -7.25 1.63
N ALA A 20 -14.82 -6.08 1.58
CA ALA A 20 -13.37 -5.98 1.48
C ALA A 20 -12.69 -6.65 2.68
N ALA A 21 -13.16 -6.39 3.90
CA ALA A 21 -12.66 -7.03 5.11
C ALA A 21 -12.83 -8.55 5.08
N ALA A 22 -14.01 -9.05 4.71
CA ALA A 22 -14.27 -10.47 4.58
C ALA A 22 -13.39 -11.16 3.51
N ARG A 23 -13.06 -10.45 2.42
CA ARG A 23 -12.09 -10.94 1.42
C ARG A 23 -10.71 -11.07 2.03
N VAL A 24 -10.21 -10.04 2.70
CA VAL A 24 -8.89 -10.10 3.35
C VAL A 24 -8.80 -11.27 4.32
N MET A 25 -9.83 -11.47 5.15
CA MET A 25 -9.92 -12.66 5.98
C MET A 25 -9.84 -13.93 5.16
N LYS A 26 -10.70 -14.10 4.16
CA LYS A 26 -10.68 -15.31 3.32
C LYS A 26 -9.32 -15.59 2.64
N PHE A 27 -8.52 -14.56 2.39
CA PHE A 27 -7.20 -14.68 1.78
C PHE A 27 -6.09 -14.99 2.80
N TYR A 28 -6.13 -14.42 4.00
CA TYR A 28 -5.04 -14.52 4.98
C TYR A 28 -5.37 -15.27 6.27
N ASP A 29 -6.63 -15.29 6.72
CA ASP A 29 -7.16 -16.01 7.89
C ASP A 29 -7.16 -17.52 7.60
N ALA A 30 -5.96 -18.11 7.55
CA ALA A 30 -5.74 -19.51 7.21
C ALA A 30 -6.23 -20.43 8.33
N ASN A 31 -6.21 -19.96 9.57
CA ASN A 31 -6.74 -20.67 10.73
C ASN A 31 -8.26 -20.53 10.91
N SER A 32 -8.92 -19.66 10.11
CA SER A 32 -10.35 -19.39 10.21
C SER A 32 -10.81 -18.97 11.62
N ASP A 33 -9.95 -18.26 12.36
CA ASP A 33 -10.26 -17.76 13.70
C ASP A 33 -11.02 -16.42 13.65
N GLY A 34 -11.18 -15.85 12.45
CA GLY A 34 -11.86 -14.58 12.23
C GLY A 34 -10.97 -13.38 12.55
N LYS A 35 -9.64 -13.56 12.51
CA LYS A 35 -8.66 -12.48 12.71
C LYS A 35 -7.35 -12.82 12.03
N VAL A 36 -6.72 -11.80 11.42
CA VAL A 36 -5.46 -11.99 10.71
C VAL A 36 -4.30 -11.56 11.60
N ALA A 37 -3.56 -12.54 12.11
CA ALA A 37 -2.42 -12.27 13.01
C ALA A 37 -1.20 -11.75 12.23
N ALA A 38 -0.24 -11.12 12.94
CA ALA A 38 1.01 -10.64 12.35
C ALA A 38 1.78 -11.69 11.53
N ASP A 39 1.73 -12.96 11.93
CA ASP A 39 2.33 -14.07 11.18
C ASP A 39 1.66 -14.29 9.81
N GLU A 40 0.34 -14.15 9.72
CA GLU A 40 -0.40 -14.28 8.45
C GLU A 40 -0.21 -13.04 7.56
N LEU A 41 -0.12 -11.87 8.20
CA LEU A 41 0.21 -10.61 7.52
C LEU A 41 1.64 -10.58 7.00
N ALA A 42 2.52 -11.50 7.41
CA ALA A 42 3.82 -11.67 6.79
C ALA A 42 3.72 -12.00 5.29
N ALA A 43 2.59 -12.58 4.85
CA ALA A 43 2.29 -12.78 3.43
C ALA A 43 1.99 -11.47 2.68
N SER A 44 1.59 -10.42 3.41
CA SER A 44 1.25 -9.10 2.88
C SER A 44 1.95 -7.96 3.60
N PRO A 45 3.14 -7.56 3.13
CA PRO A 45 3.94 -6.58 3.83
C PRO A 45 3.26 -5.20 3.89
N GLY A 46 2.34 -4.88 2.97
CA GLY A 46 1.58 -3.63 3.01
C GLY A 46 0.63 -3.58 4.21
N LEU A 47 -0.14 -4.64 4.42
CA LEU A 47 -1.02 -4.74 5.58
C LEU A 47 -0.22 -4.85 6.89
N LEU A 48 0.92 -5.54 6.88
CA LEU A 48 1.80 -5.62 8.05
C LEU A 48 2.33 -4.24 8.48
N ASP A 49 2.69 -3.37 7.52
CA ASP A 49 3.08 -1.98 7.80
C ASP A 49 1.91 -1.16 8.37
N GLY A 50 0.70 -1.43 7.88
CA GLY A 50 -0.54 -0.85 8.39
C GLY A 50 -1.03 -1.43 9.71
N LEU A 51 -0.57 -2.61 10.13
CA LEU A 51 -1.11 -3.34 11.29
C LEU A 51 -1.13 -2.45 12.52
N SER A 52 -0.02 -1.79 12.87
CA SER A 52 0.05 -0.92 14.05
C SER A 52 -0.92 0.29 14.02
N ARG A 53 -1.55 0.58 12.87
CA ARG A 53 -2.57 1.62 12.70
C ARG A 53 -3.99 1.06 12.74
N ILE A 54 -4.17 -0.16 12.26
CA ILE A 54 -5.47 -0.83 12.18
C ILE A 54 -5.79 -1.45 13.54
N ASP A 55 -4.82 -2.20 14.06
CA ASP A 55 -4.80 -2.87 15.36
C ASP A 55 -4.85 -1.82 16.48
N SER A 56 -6.09 -1.51 16.86
CA SER A 56 -6.44 -0.49 17.84
C SER A 56 -6.44 -1.08 19.25
N ASN A 57 -6.74 -2.37 19.35
CA ASN A 57 -6.71 -3.13 20.59
C ASN A 57 -5.28 -3.54 21.04
N LYS A 58 -4.28 -3.44 20.16
CA LYS A 58 -2.87 -3.83 20.40
C LYS A 58 -2.69 -5.32 20.70
N ASP A 59 -3.53 -6.16 20.13
CA ASP A 59 -3.47 -7.63 20.32
C ASP A 59 -2.46 -8.30 19.37
N GLY A 60 -2.03 -7.59 18.31
CA GLY A 60 -1.11 -8.12 17.29
C GLY A 60 -1.81 -8.86 16.16
N ALA A 61 -3.12 -8.68 16.02
CA ALA A 61 -3.98 -9.27 15.01
C ALA A 61 -5.07 -8.27 14.60
N ILE A 62 -5.47 -8.33 13.33
CA ILE A 62 -6.53 -7.47 12.80
C ILE A 62 -7.83 -8.28 12.71
N ASP A 63 -8.82 -7.86 13.49
CA ASP A 63 -10.17 -8.44 13.45
C ASP A 63 -11.05 -7.84 12.33
N LEU A 64 -12.20 -8.46 12.07
CA LEU A 64 -13.10 -8.08 10.96
C LEU A 64 -13.59 -6.64 11.14
N GLU A 65 -13.93 -6.27 12.37
CA GLU A 65 -14.44 -4.95 12.71
C GLU A 65 -13.37 -3.87 12.52
N GLU A 66 -12.13 -4.11 12.93
CA GLU A 66 -11.02 -3.17 12.75
C GLU A 66 -10.69 -2.98 11.27
N MET A 67 -10.64 -4.09 10.53
CA MET A 67 -10.43 -4.06 9.08
C MET A 67 -11.57 -3.32 8.35
N THR A 68 -12.82 -3.58 8.74
CA THR A 68 -14.01 -2.91 8.17
C THR A 68 -13.98 -1.42 8.47
N ALA A 69 -13.62 -1.02 9.70
CA ALA A 69 -13.47 0.37 10.07
C ALA A 69 -12.36 1.06 9.25
N ARG A 70 -11.21 0.39 9.04
CA ARG A 70 -10.12 0.92 8.21
C ARG A 70 -10.55 1.08 6.75
N PHE A 71 -11.19 0.07 6.17
CA PHE A 71 -11.69 0.16 4.80
C PHE A 71 -12.79 1.21 4.64
N GLY A 72 -13.65 1.39 5.64
CA GLY A 72 -14.64 2.46 5.66
C GLY A 72 -14.00 3.84 5.61
N LYS A 73 -12.95 4.08 6.40
CA LYS A 73 -12.17 5.32 6.32
C LYS A 73 -11.53 5.52 4.95
N HIS A 74 -10.93 4.48 4.40
CA HIS A 74 -10.35 4.54 3.07
C HIS A 74 -11.39 4.78 1.97
N ASP A 75 -12.62 4.29 2.12
CA ASP A 75 -13.74 4.50 1.19
C ASP A 75 -14.22 5.95 1.20
N GLU A 76 -14.44 6.52 2.39
CA GLU A 76 -14.74 7.94 2.54
C GLU A 76 -13.61 8.83 1.98
N GLN A 77 -12.36 8.40 2.16
CA GLN A 77 -11.17 9.08 1.67
C GLN A 77 -10.73 8.62 0.27
N SER A 78 -11.66 8.27 -0.64
CA SER A 78 -11.41 7.84 -2.04
C SER A 78 -10.71 8.92 -2.89
N ASN A 79 -9.50 9.31 -2.49
CA ASN A 79 -8.63 10.32 -3.04
C ASN A 79 -7.41 9.65 -3.66
N ILE A 80 -6.94 10.24 -4.75
CA ILE A 80 -5.65 9.92 -5.34
C ILE A 80 -4.59 10.66 -4.52
N ILE A 81 -3.71 9.91 -3.86
CA ILE A 81 -2.61 10.47 -3.09
C ILE A 81 -1.45 10.69 -4.06
N ALA A 82 -1.20 11.96 -4.38
CA ALA A 82 -0.04 12.38 -5.16
C ALA A 82 1.14 12.54 -4.21
N PHE A 83 2.07 11.59 -4.24
CA PHE A 83 3.28 11.61 -3.42
C PHE A 83 4.52 11.63 -4.29
N GLN A 84 5.55 12.30 -3.78
CA GLN A 84 6.86 12.29 -4.40
C GLN A 84 7.63 11.06 -3.91
N LEU A 85 7.80 10.09 -4.81
CA LEU A 85 8.60 8.91 -4.55
C LEU A 85 10.06 9.16 -4.90
N ASN A 86 10.94 9.03 -3.92
CA ASN A 86 12.39 9.08 -4.11
C ASN A 86 12.98 7.71 -3.84
N VAL A 87 13.77 7.20 -4.78
CA VAL A 87 14.55 5.99 -4.59
C VAL A 87 15.99 6.38 -4.34
N ALA A 88 16.57 5.84 -3.27
CA ALA A 88 17.98 6.02 -2.95
C ALA A 88 18.65 4.64 -2.81
N ALA A 89 19.94 4.59 -3.08
CA ALA A 89 20.80 3.45 -2.81
C ALA A 89 22.10 3.96 -2.18
N ASN A 90 22.47 3.41 -1.02
CA ASN A 90 23.65 3.79 -0.25
C ASN A 90 23.70 5.30 0.06
N GLY A 91 22.54 5.92 0.30
CA GLY A 91 22.44 7.37 0.54
C GLY A 91 22.57 8.25 -0.71
N ALA A 92 22.71 7.68 -1.91
CA ALA A 92 22.69 8.39 -3.18
C ALA A 92 21.35 8.20 -3.91
N PRO A 93 20.83 9.19 -4.66
CA PRO A 93 19.63 8.98 -5.47
C PRO A 93 19.90 7.92 -6.53
N LEU A 94 18.97 6.98 -6.63
CA LEU A 94 19.07 5.87 -7.57
C LEU A 94 18.30 6.23 -8.84
N ASP A 95 18.98 6.46 -9.96
CA ASP A 95 18.37 6.72 -11.25
C ASP A 95 18.24 5.44 -12.10
N GLY A 96 17.18 5.38 -12.92
CA GLY A 96 16.95 4.27 -13.83
C GLY A 96 16.44 2.98 -13.15
N ALA A 97 16.06 3.03 -11.87
CA ALA A 97 15.43 1.90 -11.20
C ALA A 97 13.97 1.80 -11.64
N VAL A 98 13.53 0.59 -11.97
CA VAL A 98 12.12 0.32 -12.24
C VAL A 98 11.42 0.09 -10.92
N VAL A 99 10.43 0.92 -10.62
CA VAL A 99 9.60 0.81 -9.43
C VAL A 99 8.21 0.38 -9.83
N THR A 100 7.72 -0.69 -9.23
CA THR A 100 6.39 -1.25 -9.48
C THR A 100 5.64 -1.37 -8.16
N PHE A 101 4.49 -0.73 -8.07
CA PHE A 101 3.53 -0.84 -6.98
C PHE A 101 2.44 -1.81 -7.42
N THR A 102 2.39 -2.95 -6.74
CA THR A 102 1.36 -3.95 -6.94
C THR A 102 0.38 -3.85 -5.78
N PRO A 103 -0.90 -3.51 -6.02
CA PRO A 103 -1.89 -3.50 -4.96
C PRO A 103 -2.05 -4.89 -4.36
N ASP A 104 -2.32 -4.94 -3.05
CA ASP A 104 -2.63 -6.19 -2.39
C ASP A 104 -3.95 -6.77 -2.94
N PRO A 105 -3.94 -8.01 -3.44
CA PRO A 105 -5.10 -8.58 -4.13
C PRO A 105 -6.30 -8.81 -3.22
N ALA A 106 -6.09 -8.91 -1.90
CA ALA A 106 -7.16 -9.10 -0.95
C ALA A 106 -7.80 -7.77 -0.56
N THR A 107 -7.00 -6.69 -0.46
CA THR A 107 -7.49 -5.35 -0.10
C THR A 107 -8.04 -4.54 -1.28
N ALA A 108 -7.52 -4.74 -2.50
CA ALA A 108 -7.82 -3.89 -3.64
C ALA A 108 -9.06 -4.28 -4.46
N GLY A 109 -9.65 -5.47 -4.25
CA GLY A 109 -10.84 -5.90 -5.02
C GLY A 109 -10.52 -6.35 -6.45
N GLU A 110 -11.47 -6.33 -7.38
CA GLU A 110 -11.28 -6.81 -8.77
C GLU A 110 -10.71 -5.74 -9.70
N GLY A 111 -10.84 -4.45 -9.38
CA GLY A 111 -10.21 -3.32 -10.09
C GLY A 111 -8.69 -3.16 -9.88
N LYS A 112 -7.95 -4.27 -9.95
CA LYS A 112 -6.49 -4.31 -9.70
C LYS A 112 -5.74 -3.74 -10.89
N GLN A 113 -5.06 -2.61 -10.71
CA GLN A 113 -4.00 -2.22 -11.62
C GLN A 113 -2.68 -2.05 -10.87
N SER A 114 -1.60 -2.53 -11.46
CA SER A 114 -0.25 -2.20 -11.03
C SER A 114 0.12 -0.80 -11.50
N TYR A 115 0.95 -0.12 -10.73
CA TYR A 115 1.49 1.18 -11.10
C TYR A 115 3.00 1.07 -11.20
N SER A 116 3.56 1.42 -12.33
CA SER A 116 5.02 1.35 -12.51
C SER A 116 5.59 2.68 -12.98
N GLY A 117 6.85 2.91 -12.66
CA GLY A 117 7.57 4.10 -13.03
C GLY A 117 9.07 3.88 -12.98
N THR A 118 9.83 4.78 -13.58
CA THR A 118 11.28 4.76 -13.53
C THR A 118 11.77 5.85 -12.60
N SER A 119 12.72 5.54 -11.73
CA SER A 119 13.29 6.52 -10.82
C SER A 119 14.17 7.52 -11.55
N ALA A 120 14.01 8.79 -11.19
CA ALA A 120 14.78 9.91 -11.74
C ALA A 120 15.05 10.94 -10.64
N ALA A 121 15.91 11.93 -10.92
CA ALA A 121 16.28 12.99 -9.98
C ALA A 121 15.08 13.79 -9.45
N GLY A 122 13.99 13.91 -10.22
CA GLY A 122 12.75 14.58 -9.83
C GLY A 122 11.75 13.72 -9.05
N GLY A 123 12.06 12.44 -8.84
CA GLY A 123 11.17 11.43 -8.26
C GLY A 123 10.75 10.36 -9.27
N VAL A 124 9.78 9.53 -8.90
CA VAL A 124 9.25 8.46 -9.76
C VAL A 124 7.86 8.83 -10.27
N GLY A 125 7.73 8.99 -11.58
CA GLY A 125 6.43 9.17 -12.24
C GLY A 125 5.72 7.84 -12.40
N LEU A 126 4.87 7.49 -11.44
CA LEU A 126 4.06 6.26 -11.50
C LEU A 126 2.95 6.40 -12.55
N LYS A 127 2.77 5.35 -13.36
CA LYS A 127 1.67 5.22 -14.32
C LYS A 127 0.95 3.90 -14.07
N GLY A 128 -0.37 3.97 -13.95
CA GLY A 128 -1.21 2.78 -13.84
C GLY A 128 -1.25 2.00 -15.15
N SER A 129 -1.31 0.68 -15.04
CA SER A 129 -1.39 -0.23 -16.20
C SER A 129 -2.68 -0.08 -17.00
N GLU A 130 -3.78 0.36 -16.35
CA GLU A 130 -5.07 0.59 -17.00
C GLU A 130 -5.42 2.07 -17.08
N LEU A 131 -5.35 2.78 -15.94
CA LEU A 131 -5.69 4.19 -15.82
C LEU A 131 -4.46 4.97 -15.37
N SER A 132 -4.01 5.87 -16.24
CA SER A 132 -2.96 6.83 -15.89
C SER A 132 -3.50 7.85 -14.89
N MET A 133 -2.98 7.80 -13.66
CA MET A 133 -3.35 8.70 -12.56
C MET A 133 -2.11 9.47 -12.09
N PRO A 134 -2.27 10.71 -11.57
CA PRO A 134 -1.16 11.52 -11.06
C PRO A 134 -0.60 11.03 -9.69
N GLY A 135 -1.11 9.92 -9.16
CA GLY A 135 -0.73 9.34 -7.88
C GLY A 135 -1.35 7.96 -7.70
N LEU A 136 -1.29 7.45 -6.48
CA LEU A 136 -1.90 6.15 -6.15
C LEU A 136 -3.20 6.33 -5.36
N PRO A 137 -4.20 5.49 -5.59
CA PRO A 137 -5.34 5.40 -4.68
C PRO A 137 -4.88 5.00 -3.28
N ALA A 138 -5.54 5.50 -2.24
CA ALA A 138 -5.27 5.05 -0.89
C ALA A 138 -5.51 3.53 -0.75
N GLY A 139 -4.63 2.83 -0.05
CA GLY A 139 -4.63 1.37 0.06
C GLY A 139 -3.26 0.79 0.36
N TYR A 140 -3.19 -0.54 0.32
CA TYR A 140 -1.99 -1.31 0.64
C TYR A 140 -1.33 -1.81 -0.63
N TYR A 141 -0.05 -1.48 -0.80
CA TYR A 141 0.71 -1.83 -2.00
C TYR A 141 2.02 -2.50 -1.62
N THR A 142 2.45 -3.44 -2.45
CA THR A 142 3.81 -3.96 -2.44
C THR A 142 4.61 -3.20 -3.49
N VAL A 143 5.60 -2.43 -3.05
CA VAL A 143 6.56 -1.76 -3.92
C VAL A 143 7.76 -2.67 -4.17
N GLN A 144 8.01 -2.93 -5.45
CA GLN A 144 9.17 -3.68 -5.93
C GLN A 144 10.05 -2.73 -6.74
N ILE A 145 11.31 -2.62 -6.36
CA ILE A 145 12.32 -1.81 -7.02
C ILE A 145 13.36 -2.74 -7.59
N SER A 146 13.52 -2.73 -8.92
CA SER A 146 14.52 -3.52 -9.61
C SER A 146 15.43 -2.62 -10.43
N GLN A 147 16.74 -2.77 -10.24
CA GLN A 147 17.73 -2.08 -11.05
C GLN A 147 18.78 -3.07 -11.57
N PRO A 148 18.72 -3.45 -12.85
CA PRO A 148 19.66 -4.41 -13.43
C PRO A 148 21.09 -3.87 -13.44
N ALA A 149 21.28 -2.55 -13.63
CA ALA A 149 22.61 -1.93 -13.66
C ALA A 149 23.42 -2.11 -12.37
N GLN A 150 22.74 -2.19 -11.22
CA GLN A 150 23.36 -2.39 -9.91
C GLN A 150 22.97 -3.76 -9.29
N SER A 151 22.29 -4.63 -10.05
CA SER A 151 21.75 -5.93 -9.58
C SER A 151 20.93 -5.81 -8.28
N ILE A 152 20.08 -4.79 -8.21
CA ILE A 152 19.21 -4.53 -7.05
C ILE A 152 17.85 -5.19 -7.29
N ASP A 153 17.39 -6.01 -6.35
CA ASP A 153 16.01 -6.44 -6.21
C ASP A 153 15.56 -6.15 -4.78
N PHE A 154 14.72 -5.14 -4.61
CA PHE A 154 14.21 -4.71 -3.32
C PHE A 154 12.69 -4.75 -3.33
N LYS A 155 12.10 -5.31 -2.28
CA LYS A 155 10.64 -5.37 -2.11
C LYS A 155 10.25 -4.93 -0.72
N ARG A 156 9.20 -4.11 -0.64
CA ARG A 156 8.66 -3.60 0.62
C ARG A 156 7.16 -3.37 0.51
N GLY A 157 6.44 -3.54 1.61
CA GLY A 157 5.06 -3.10 1.73
C GLY A 157 4.97 -1.63 2.13
N VAL A 158 4.01 -0.93 1.57
CA VAL A 158 3.75 0.48 1.87
C VAL A 158 2.25 0.73 1.90
N GLU A 159 1.81 1.43 2.92
CA GLU A 159 0.47 1.99 2.99
C GLU A 159 0.46 3.37 2.32
N ILE A 160 -0.45 3.55 1.37
CA ILE A 160 -0.78 4.85 0.81
C ILE A 160 -2.07 5.31 1.46
N GLY A 161 -2.03 6.42 2.19
CA GLY A 161 -3.22 7.00 2.82
C GLY A 161 -2.96 8.45 3.19
N ASP A 162 -4.01 9.27 3.27
CA ASP A 162 -3.90 10.68 3.67
C ASP A 162 -3.49 10.83 5.17
N ASP A 163 -3.87 9.86 5.99
CA ASP A 163 -3.57 9.76 7.43
C ASP A 163 -2.12 9.28 7.74
N VAL A 164 -1.31 8.97 6.72
CA VAL A 164 0.10 8.64 6.94
C VAL A 164 0.89 9.94 7.16
N PRO A 165 1.86 10.00 8.10
CA PRO A 165 2.55 11.24 8.52
C PRO A 165 3.42 11.86 7.42
N SER A 166 3.55 11.24 6.25
CA SER A 166 4.28 11.75 5.09
C SER A 166 3.54 11.39 3.80
N PRO A 167 2.30 11.87 3.63
CA PRO A 167 1.45 11.44 2.51
C PRO A 167 2.00 11.96 1.18
N ASN A 168 2.77 13.05 1.20
CA ASN A 168 3.28 13.71 -0.01
C ASN A 168 4.73 13.35 -0.36
N ARG A 169 5.44 12.56 0.46
CA ARG A 169 6.82 12.17 0.17
C ARG A 169 7.17 10.81 0.76
N ILE A 170 7.55 9.89 -0.11
CA ILE A 170 8.01 8.54 0.26
C ILE A 170 9.45 8.40 -0.21
N THR A 171 10.36 8.08 0.70
CA THR A 171 11.76 7.80 0.35
C THR A 171 12.07 6.34 0.64
N ILE A 172 12.50 5.61 -0.38
CA ILE A 172 12.87 4.20 -0.27
C ILE A 172 14.35 4.07 -0.53
N ASP A 173 15.11 3.73 0.51
CA ASP A 173 16.50 3.35 0.36
C ASP A 173 16.58 1.83 0.16
N VAL A 174 17.03 1.39 -1.00
CA VAL A 174 17.13 -0.04 -1.36
C VAL A 174 18.39 -0.71 -0.81
N SER A 175 19.32 0.07 -0.26
CA SER A 175 20.56 -0.43 0.34
C SER A 175 20.46 -0.54 1.86
N ALA A 176 19.46 0.10 2.46
CA ALA A 176 19.10 -0.09 3.85
C ALA A 176 18.70 -1.55 4.07
N LYS A 177 19.60 -2.32 4.71
CA LYS A 177 19.27 -3.58 5.40
C LYS A 177 17.97 -3.32 6.16
N LYS A 178 16.91 -4.12 5.90
CA LYS A 178 15.54 -4.10 6.47
C LYS A 178 15.27 -2.89 7.37
N PRO A 179 14.20 -2.09 7.17
CA PRO A 179 13.81 -1.12 8.19
C PRO A 179 13.56 -1.85 9.51
N SER A 180 14.56 -1.88 10.38
CA SER A 180 14.38 -2.04 11.81
C SER A 180 13.44 -0.91 12.16
N GLY A 181 12.24 -1.25 12.64
CA GLY A 181 11.19 -0.30 12.93
C GLY A 181 11.77 0.98 13.54
N SER A 182 11.60 2.09 12.82
CA SER A 182 11.99 3.39 13.36
C SER A 182 10.90 3.80 14.34
N SER A 183 11.05 3.29 15.56
CA SER A 183 10.70 4.02 16.76
C SER A 183 11.36 5.40 16.73
N GLY A 184 10.62 6.45 17.11
CA GLY A 184 11.10 7.82 17.31
C GLY A 184 10.32 8.82 16.44
N ARG A 185 9.54 9.76 16.98
CA ARG A 185 9.46 10.34 18.33
C ARG A 185 8.02 10.75 18.64
#